data_AF-A0A3R6QWA8-F1
#
_entry.id   AF-A0A3R6QWA8-F1
#
_cell.length_a   1.000
_cell.length_b   1.000
_cell.length_c   1.000
_cell.angle_alpha   90.00
_cell.angle_beta   90.00
_cell.angle_gamma   90.00
#
_symmetry.space_group_name_H-M   'P 1'
#
loop_
_entity.id
_entity.type
_entity.pdbx_description
1 polymer ?
#
loop_
_entity_poly.entity_id
_entity_poly.type
_entity_poly.pdbx_seq_one_letter_code
_entity_poly.pdbx_strand_id
1 'polypeptide(L)'
;MDPEVEVDLAKASGCAPAMESCYEMDEITSDEVVMAMHDTAEHAVPMPNIPEMDVMWTVVGNLLTDVNMSGKDVTESAEAAQQEALQLIESMR
;
A
#
# COMPACT_ATOMS: atom_id res chain seq x y z
N MET A 1 9.33 -21.19 -4.99
CA MET A 1 7.88 -21.41 -5.16
C MET A 1 7.68 -21.85 -6.60
N ASP A 2 6.62 -22.58 -6.92
CA ASP A 2 6.38 -23.04 -8.29
C ASP A 2 5.60 -21.93 -9.04
N PRO A 3 6.11 -21.38 -10.16
CA PRO A 3 5.41 -20.34 -10.92
C PRO A 3 4.01 -20.75 -11.35
N GLU A 4 3.78 -22.03 -11.69
CA GLU A 4 2.46 -22.51 -12.10
C GLU A 4 1.42 -22.33 -10.98
N VAL A 5 1.85 -22.51 -9.72
CA VAL A 5 0.98 -22.32 -8.55
C VAL A 5 0.63 -20.85 -8.34
N GLU A 6 1.58 -19.93 -8.56
CA GLU A 6 1.32 -18.50 -8.47
C GLU A 6 0.41 -18.00 -9.60
N VAL A 7 0.57 -18.52 -10.82
CA VAL A 7 -0.31 -18.22 -11.94
C VAL A 7 -1.73 -18.72 -11.71
N ASP A 8 -1.88 -19.94 -11.20
CA ASP A 8 -3.21 -20.48 -10.84
C ASP A 8 -3.87 -19.64 -9.74
N LEU A 9 -3.10 -19.21 -8.74
CA LEU A 9 -3.59 -18.32 -7.70
C LEU A 9 -3.99 -16.95 -8.26
N ALA A 10 -3.19 -16.38 -9.16
CA ALA A 10 -3.47 -15.11 -9.80
C ALA A 10 -4.77 -15.16 -10.59
N LYS A 11 -4.99 -16.22 -11.39
CA LYS A 11 -6.25 -16.43 -12.13
C LYS A 11 -7.46 -16.57 -11.21
N ALA A 12 -7.29 -17.26 -10.08
CA ALA A 12 -8.39 -17.49 -9.15
C ALA A 12 -8.74 -16.24 -8.30
N SER A 13 -7.75 -15.42 -7.97
CA SER A 13 -7.89 -14.27 -7.06
C SER A 13 -7.96 -12.91 -7.74
N GLY A 14 -7.48 -12.82 -9.00
CA GLY A 14 -7.22 -11.55 -9.68
C GLY A 14 -6.02 -10.79 -9.11
N CYS A 15 -5.21 -11.40 -8.24
CA CYS A 15 -4.03 -10.79 -7.66
C CYS A 15 -2.80 -10.99 -8.56
N ALA A 16 -1.95 -9.98 -8.65
CA ALA A 16 -0.70 -10.07 -9.38
C ALA A 16 0.29 -11.05 -8.70
N PRO A 17 0.93 -11.97 -9.44
CA PRO A 17 1.97 -12.85 -8.92
C PRO A 17 3.15 -12.08 -8.31
N ALA A 18 3.81 -12.66 -7.31
CA ALA A 18 5.00 -12.03 -6.72
C ALA A 18 6.27 -12.40 -7.49
N MET A 19 6.29 -13.58 -8.12
CA MET A 19 7.45 -14.10 -8.82
C MET A 19 7.56 -13.56 -10.25
N GLU A 20 8.70 -12.93 -10.56
CA GLU A 20 8.98 -12.30 -11.87
C GLU A 20 8.77 -13.24 -13.07
N SER A 21 9.14 -14.50 -12.94
CA SER A 21 9.01 -15.47 -14.05
C SER A 21 7.56 -15.73 -14.47
N CYS A 22 6.57 -15.43 -13.61
CA CYS A 22 5.16 -15.57 -13.98
C CYS A 22 4.77 -14.57 -15.09
N TYR A 23 5.45 -13.43 -15.16
CA TYR A 23 5.21 -12.38 -16.17
C TYR A 23 5.84 -12.70 -17.53
N GLU A 24 6.48 -13.87 -17.68
CA GLU A 24 6.87 -14.43 -18.98
C GLU A 24 5.79 -15.36 -19.56
N MET A 25 4.75 -15.69 -18.79
CA MET A 25 3.70 -16.64 -19.19
C MET A 25 2.52 -15.93 -19.86
N ASP A 26 2.00 -16.51 -20.94
CA ASP A 26 0.90 -15.94 -21.74
C ASP A 26 -0.36 -15.70 -20.89
N GLU A 27 -0.58 -16.58 -19.92
CA GLU A 27 -1.64 -16.51 -18.92
C GLU A 27 -1.68 -15.20 -18.11
N ILE A 28 -0.51 -14.61 -17.86
CA ILE A 28 -0.37 -13.39 -17.07
C ILE A 28 -0.23 -12.18 -17.98
N THR A 29 0.58 -12.29 -19.04
CA THR A 29 0.82 -11.18 -19.98
C THR A 29 -0.43 -10.79 -20.77
N SER A 30 -1.39 -11.71 -20.94
CA SER A 30 -2.69 -11.42 -21.56
C SER A 30 -3.69 -10.76 -20.61
N ASP A 31 -3.42 -10.69 -19.31
CA ASP A 31 -4.25 -9.98 -18.33
C ASP A 31 -3.77 -8.53 -18.18
N GLU A 32 -4.49 -7.61 -18.84
CA GLU A 32 -4.16 -6.18 -18.84
C GLU A 32 -4.17 -5.55 -17.44
N VAL A 33 -4.99 -6.05 -16.51
CA VAL A 33 -5.07 -5.49 -15.15
C VAL A 33 -3.87 -5.93 -14.34
N VAL A 34 -3.49 -7.20 -14.44
CA VAL A 34 -2.30 -7.73 -13.75
C VAL A 34 -1.02 -7.07 -14.28
N MET A 35 -0.91 -6.87 -15.60
CA MET A 35 0.23 -6.16 -16.18
C MET A 35 0.29 -4.69 -15.75
N ALA A 36 -0.85 -3.99 -15.64
CA ALA A 36 -0.88 -2.63 -15.10
C ALA A 36 -0.45 -2.57 -13.62
N MET A 37 -0.80 -3.59 -12.82
CA MET A 37 -0.33 -3.71 -11.45
C MET A 37 1.19 -3.94 -11.38
N HIS A 38 1.72 -4.79 -12.25
CA HIS A 38 3.16 -5.05 -12.38
C HIS A 38 3.94 -3.76 -12.71
N ASP A 39 3.51 -3.02 -13.73
CA ASP A 39 4.16 -1.76 -14.14
C ASP A 39 4.14 -0.70 -13.03
N THR A 40 3.06 -0.68 -12.23
CA THR A 40 2.96 0.18 -11.04
C THR A 40 3.91 -0.29 -9.94
N ALA A 41 4.03 -1.61 -9.74
CA ALA A 41 4.87 -2.21 -8.72
C ALA A 41 6.37 -1.97 -8.95
N GLU A 42 6.83 -1.89 -10.21
CA GLU A 42 8.22 -1.55 -10.57
C GLU A 42 8.68 -0.20 -9.99
N HIS A 43 7.73 0.70 -9.73
CA HIS A 43 7.98 2.03 -9.17
C HIS A 43 7.51 2.16 -7.72
N ALA A 44 6.88 1.12 -7.18
CA ALA A 44 6.37 1.12 -5.83
C ALA A 44 7.51 0.95 -4.82
N VAL A 45 7.38 1.60 -3.67
CA VAL A 45 8.26 1.39 -2.52
C VAL A 45 7.48 0.64 -1.44
N PRO A 46 8.06 -0.41 -0.83
CA PRO A 46 7.43 -1.10 0.27
C PRO A 46 7.12 -0.12 1.41
N MET A 47 5.92 -0.24 1.99
CA MET A 47 5.61 0.48 3.22
C MET A 47 6.61 0.08 4.32
N PRO A 48 6.98 1.00 5.23
CA PRO A 48 7.91 0.67 6.30
C PRO A 48 7.42 -0.54 7.11
N ASN A 49 8.32 -1.49 7.41
CA ASN A 49 7.98 -2.71 8.15
C ASN A 49 8.42 -2.60 9.61
N ILE A 50 7.87 -1.62 10.33
CA ILE A 50 8.11 -1.39 11.76
C ILE A 50 6.77 -1.34 12.51
N PRO A 51 6.73 -1.74 13.80
CA PRO A 51 5.48 -1.76 14.58
C PRO A 51 4.74 -0.42 14.60
N GLU A 52 5.48 0.69 14.59
CA GLU A 52 4.96 2.05 14.62
C GLU A 52 4.11 2.42 13.40
N MET A 53 4.19 1.68 12.29
CA MET A 53 3.38 1.98 11.10
C MET A 53 1.88 1.79 11.31
N ASP A 54 1.46 0.99 12.28
CA ASP A 54 0.04 0.82 12.59
C ASP A 54 -0.60 2.13 13.08
N VAL A 55 0.16 2.95 13.81
CA VAL A 55 -0.27 4.29 14.27
C VAL A 55 -0.60 5.21 13.10
N MET A 56 0.18 5.10 12.01
CA MET A 56 0.05 6.00 10.87
C MET A 56 -1.31 5.87 10.18
N TRP A 57 -1.94 4.69 10.19
CA TRP A 57 -3.26 4.49 9.58
C TRP A 57 -4.35 5.36 10.22
N THR A 58 -4.31 5.50 11.55
CA THR A 58 -5.29 6.32 12.28
C THR A 58 -5.03 7.80 12.03
N VAL A 59 -3.78 8.23 12.22
CA VAL A 59 -3.38 9.64 12.14
C VAL A 59 -3.56 10.20 10.72
N VAL A 60 -3.14 9.46 9.70
CA VAL A 60 -3.28 9.91 8.31
C VAL A 60 -4.74 9.88 7.87
N GLY A 61 -5.56 8.95 8.37
CA GLY A 61 -7.00 8.94 8.12
C GLY A 61 -7.71 10.19 8.66
N ASN A 62 -7.35 10.62 9.86
CA ASN A 62 -7.85 11.86 10.46
C ASN A 62 -7.40 13.09 9.68
N LEU A 63 -6.11 13.16 9.31
CA LEU A 63 -5.56 14.21 8.45
C LEU A 63 -6.36 14.36 7.13
N LEU A 64 -6.61 13.24 6.44
CA LEU A 64 -7.37 13.25 5.20
C LEU A 64 -8.81 13.72 5.40
N THR A 65 -9.43 13.39 6.52
CA THR A 65 -10.78 13.84 6.87
C THR A 65 -10.81 15.34 7.16
N ASP A 66 -9.82 15.83 7.89
CA ASP A 66 -9.66 17.23 8.25
C ASP A 66 -9.51 18.12 7.01
N VAL A 67 -8.65 17.72 6.09
CA VAL A 67 -8.41 18.47 4.84
C VAL A 67 -9.59 18.33 3.88
N ASN A 68 -10.02 17.11 3.57
CA ASN A 68 -10.95 16.88 2.45
C ASN A 68 -12.42 17.04 2.84
N MET A 69 -12.80 16.77 4.09
CA MET A 69 -14.20 16.84 4.52
C MET A 69 -14.48 18.06 5.40
N SER A 70 -13.51 18.51 6.20
CA SER A 70 -13.69 19.65 7.12
C SER A 70 -13.14 20.96 6.59
N GLY A 71 -12.40 20.94 5.47
CA GLY A 71 -11.84 22.14 4.83
C GLY A 71 -10.80 22.86 5.69
N LYS A 72 -10.13 22.13 6.60
CA LYS A 72 -9.03 22.67 7.42
C LYS A 72 -7.80 22.92 6.55
N ASP A 73 -6.92 23.80 7.04
CA ASP A 73 -5.65 24.07 6.36
C ASP A 73 -4.77 22.81 6.32
N VAL A 74 -4.10 22.60 5.19
CA VAL A 74 -3.29 21.40 4.95
C VAL A 74 -2.07 21.36 5.87
N THR A 75 -1.38 22.50 6.02
CA THR A 75 -0.17 22.58 6.84
C THR A 75 -0.51 22.41 8.31
N GLU A 76 -1.52 23.11 8.81
CA GLU A 76 -1.96 22.99 10.21
C GLU A 76 -2.42 21.55 10.53
N SER A 77 -3.20 20.94 9.63
CA SER A 77 -3.67 19.57 9.83
C SER A 77 -2.52 18.56 9.83
N ALA A 78 -1.54 18.73 8.92
CA ALA A 78 -0.38 17.85 8.83
C ALA A 78 0.54 17.97 10.06
N GLU A 79 0.74 19.18 10.58
CA GLU A 79 1.51 19.40 11.81
C GLU A 79 0.84 18.78 13.03
N ALA A 80 -0.49 18.94 13.16
CA ALA A 80 -1.26 18.32 14.23
C ALA A 80 -1.19 16.78 14.16
N ALA A 81 -1.36 16.21 12.97
CA ALA A 81 -1.25 14.78 12.73
C ALA A 81 0.15 14.25 13.09
N GLN A 82 1.22 14.95 12.67
CA GLN A 82 2.59 14.57 13.02
C GLN A 82 2.82 14.55 14.53
N GLN A 83 2.30 15.55 15.26
CA GLN A 83 2.41 15.59 16.73
C GLN A 83 1.65 14.44 17.38
N GLU A 84 0.44 14.14 16.92
CA GLU A 84 -0.36 13.01 17.40
C GLU A 84 0.36 11.67 17.17
N ALA A 85 0.94 11.44 15.98
CA ALA A 85 1.71 10.24 15.69
C ALA A 85 2.88 10.06 16.67
N LEU A 86 3.63 11.12 16.95
CA LEU A 86 4.76 11.05 17.89
C LEU A 86 4.29 10.70 19.32
N GLN A 87 3.18 11.26 19.77
CA GLN A 87 2.60 10.95 21.09
C GLN A 87 2.12 9.50 21.20
N LEU A 88 1.46 9.00 20.16
CA LEU A 88 0.96 7.62 20.13
C LEU A 88 2.12 6.62 20.08
N ILE A 89 3.14 6.87 19.25
CA ILE A 89 4.36 6.05 19.18
C ILE A 89 5.08 6.03 20.53
N GLU A 90 5.18 7.17 21.22
CA GLU A 90 5.77 7.23 22.56
C GLU A 90 4.98 6.38 23.56
N SER A 91 3.65 6.37 23.45
CA SER A 91 2.75 5.60 24.31
C SER A 91 2.79 4.08 24.08
N MET A 92 3.43 3.63 23.00
CA MET A 92 3.64 2.19 22.72
C MET A 92 4.84 1.60 23.47
N ARG A 93 5.69 2.44 24.08
CA ARG A 93 6.86 2.02 24.86
C ARG A 93 6.50 1.65 26.30
#